data_AF-A0A832KCB9-F1
#
_entry.id   AF-A0A832KCB9-F1
#
_cell.length_a   1.000
_cell.length_b   1.000
_cell.length_c   1.000
_cell.angle_alpha   90.00
_cell.angle_beta   90.00
_cell.angle_gamma   90.00
#
_symmetry.space_group_name_H-M   'P 1'
#
loop_
_entity.id
_entity.type
_entity.pdbx_description
1 polymer ?
#
loop_
_entity_poly.entity_id
_entity_poly.type
_entity_poly.pdbx_seq_one_letter_code
_entity_poly.pdbx_strand_id
1 'polypeptide(L)'
;MSAQQKFLAGAIALVVVYQVCLTAGAQEEKFSMLQFMAQRQNLRYVKVPHRVLAFYYPWYGSKEFHKRWVHWDRVDTQTKDIGSSTHYPAIGPYDSYDTGVIDYHFELAKGCGIDGMISSWWGIRSYEDRAMPVLLERAKLKGIEMTVYFETVRGNTTKEKVANTVKDLSYIVDNYGSHPAFLKVEGRPVIFVYGRAMGQASLSEWARIIAEMNKKYPGGVCLIADGFSSEIAKIFDGMHIYNSVGLAAGKKIEEIDRVTGSVFNGWVELCRKEFRICCVDIIPGYDDTKIRKPGLKAERFEGELYRTMWKNAIASDPDWILITTWNEWHEGSEIEPSIEYGDSYIKITSEFAPVFKKKPYAEVKIIEKQKYPAIMSDITRKNLREKFKGIKIGLLPDFQSKIVQWLAGCGLDVIELEWQDLLDKNKFSANTLPIVIYAGGEGYVQSLKAPGDIDEAILGYLKEGGMIVIASSQPFPFYYNEKGEPVVSATKKFGLPVCGSGAFDRDDYIEGNVRGWESPPKGIPMNFRMDRGVFKKVAEKIPFPSDGDLRWRPVISKTLSGKDLYQGLARLYDQENIWFGDGIAYIEHKETEPVGAKFLYIWFRMLDIDEYEMMLYELFDFARGKIKK
;
A
#
# COMPACT_ATOMS: atom_id res chain seq x y z
N MET A 1 -37.83 4.23 -47.02
CA MET A 1 -38.22 4.91 -45.78
C MET A 1 -37.65 6.32 -45.77
N SER A 2 -38.50 7.32 -45.57
CA SER A 2 -38.10 8.74 -45.53
C SER A 2 -37.27 9.05 -44.28
N ALA A 3 -36.50 10.14 -44.29
CA ALA A 3 -35.63 10.54 -43.19
C ALA A 3 -36.37 10.69 -41.84
N GLN A 4 -37.67 11.02 -41.87
CA GLN A 4 -38.52 11.08 -40.67
C GLN A 4 -38.80 9.70 -40.03
N GLN A 5 -38.87 8.61 -40.81
CA GLN A 5 -39.09 7.27 -40.27
C GLN A 5 -37.85 6.69 -39.58
N LYS A 6 -36.64 7.11 -39.98
CA LYS A 6 -35.39 6.73 -39.30
C LYS A 6 -35.22 7.45 -37.96
N PHE A 7 -35.70 8.70 -37.86
CA PHE A 7 -35.64 9.48 -36.62
C PHE A 7 -36.59 8.94 -35.55
N LEU A 8 -37.80 8.51 -35.95
CA LEU A 8 -38.79 7.94 -35.03
C LEU A 8 -38.39 6.54 -34.52
N ALA A 9 -37.77 5.70 -35.37
CA ALA A 9 -37.22 4.41 -34.94
C ALA A 9 -36.02 4.56 -33.99
N GLY A 10 -35.17 5.57 -34.20
CA GLY A 10 -34.06 5.89 -33.30
C GLY A 10 -34.52 6.43 -31.94
N ALA A 11 -35.57 7.27 -31.92
CA ALA A 11 -36.14 7.81 -30.69
C ALA A 11 -36.86 6.73 -29.85
N ILE A 12 -37.58 5.81 -30.48
CA ILE A 12 -38.25 4.70 -29.77
C ILE A 12 -37.22 3.69 -29.23
N ALA A 13 -36.14 3.43 -29.96
CA ALA A 13 -35.03 2.61 -29.46
C ALA A 13 -34.32 3.24 -28.25
N LEU A 14 -34.13 4.57 -28.25
CA LEU A 14 -33.52 5.30 -27.12
C LEU A 14 -34.42 5.29 -25.88
N VAL A 15 -35.74 5.45 -26.05
CA VAL A 15 -36.71 5.42 -24.94
C VAL A 15 -36.82 4.01 -24.36
N VAL A 16 -36.81 2.95 -25.18
CA VAL A 16 -36.84 1.56 -24.68
C VAL A 16 -35.54 1.18 -23.96
N VAL A 17 -34.37 1.65 -24.43
CA VAL A 17 -33.10 1.45 -23.71
C VAL A 17 -33.08 2.21 -22.38
N TYR A 18 -33.64 3.42 -22.33
CA TYR A 18 -33.73 4.20 -21.08
C TYR A 18 -34.74 3.60 -20.09
N GLN A 19 -35.85 3.03 -20.57
CA GLN A 19 -36.86 2.42 -19.71
C GLN A 19 -36.45 1.03 -19.18
N VAL A 20 -35.68 0.25 -19.95
CA VAL A 20 -35.12 -1.04 -19.49
C VAL A 20 -34.01 -0.82 -18.44
N CYS A 21 -33.31 0.32 -18.46
CA CYS A 21 -32.38 0.70 -17.39
C CYS A 21 -33.08 1.20 -16.11
N LEU A 22 -34.38 1.50 -16.14
CA LEU A 22 -35.13 2.02 -14.98
C LEU A 22 -35.92 0.92 -14.22
N THR A 23 -35.91 -0.33 -14.68
CA THR A 23 -36.60 -1.46 -14.01
C THR A 23 -35.67 -2.55 -13.50
N ALA A 24 -34.36 -2.45 -13.70
CA ALA A 24 -33.40 -3.17 -12.87
C ALA A 24 -33.19 -2.30 -11.62
N GLY A 25 -33.79 -2.68 -10.49
CA GLY A 25 -33.46 -2.05 -9.22
C GLY A 25 -31.94 -1.98 -9.10
N ALA A 26 -31.39 -0.78 -8.96
CA ALA A 26 -29.96 -0.55 -8.83
C ALA A 26 -29.49 -1.22 -7.54
N GLN A 27 -29.19 -2.51 -7.63
CA GLN A 27 -28.43 -3.22 -6.64
C GLN A 27 -27.07 -2.53 -6.66
N GLU A 28 -26.66 -1.93 -5.53
CA GLU A 28 -25.32 -1.34 -5.41
C GLU A 28 -24.30 -2.36 -5.91
N GLU A 29 -23.60 -2.01 -7.00
CA GLU A 29 -22.59 -2.88 -7.57
C GLU A 29 -21.49 -3.07 -6.52
N LYS A 30 -21.39 -4.29 -6.00
CA LYS A 30 -20.46 -4.65 -4.93
C LYS A 30 -19.03 -4.41 -5.39
N PHE A 31 -18.21 -3.75 -4.57
CA PHE A 31 -16.79 -3.58 -4.86
C PHE A 31 -16.11 -4.92 -5.15
N SER A 32 -15.39 -5.00 -6.26
CA SER A 32 -14.48 -6.11 -6.58
C SER A 32 -13.05 -5.60 -6.64
N MET A 33 -12.18 -6.17 -5.81
CA MET A 33 -10.75 -5.89 -5.88
C MET A 33 -10.15 -6.30 -7.22
N LEU A 34 -10.55 -7.44 -7.78
CA LEU A 34 -10.00 -7.92 -9.04
C LEU A 34 -10.35 -6.96 -10.19
N GLN A 35 -11.59 -6.48 -10.25
CA GLN A 35 -12.00 -5.48 -11.22
C GLN A 35 -11.27 -4.15 -11.00
N PHE A 36 -11.17 -3.69 -9.75
CA PHE A 36 -10.42 -2.49 -9.40
C PHE A 36 -8.97 -2.59 -9.88
N MET A 37 -8.28 -3.68 -9.57
CA MET A 37 -6.89 -3.90 -9.99
C MET A 37 -6.75 -3.93 -11.53
N ALA A 38 -7.68 -4.58 -12.22
CA ALA A 38 -7.70 -4.61 -13.69
C ALA A 38 -7.84 -3.20 -14.28
N GLN A 39 -8.66 -2.34 -13.67
CA GLN A 39 -8.77 -0.92 -14.06
C GLN A 39 -7.46 -0.17 -13.78
N ARG A 40 -6.86 -0.34 -12.59
CA ARG A 40 -5.60 0.32 -12.23
C ARG A 40 -4.43 -0.08 -13.14
N GLN A 41 -4.39 -1.30 -13.67
CA GLN A 41 -3.36 -1.75 -14.62
C GLN A 41 -3.33 -0.96 -15.93
N ASN A 42 -4.43 -0.28 -16.29
CA ASN A 42 -4.53 0.51 -17.50
C ASN A 42 -4.03 1.95 -17.32
N LEU A 43 -3.85 2.42 -16.08
CA LEU A 43 -3.32 3.74 -15.80
C LEU A 43 -1.84 3.80 -16.17
N ARG A 44 -1.48 4.85 -16.92
CA ARG A 44 -0.11 5.07 -17.39
C ARG A 44 0.27 6.55 -17.33
N TYR A 45 1.09 6.89 -16.36
CA TYR A 45 1.72 8.20 -16.27
C TYR A 45 3.04 8.20 -17.04
N VAL A 46 3.05 8.81 -18.23
CA VAL A 46 4.22 8.81 -19.14
C VAL A 46 4.72 10.20 -19.51
N LYS A 47 3.93 11.25 -19.25
CA LYS A 47 4.26 12.65 -19.54
C LYS A 47 3.84 13.56 -18.39
N VAL A 48 4.26 13.21 -17.19
CA VAL A 48 4.02 14.01 -15.99
C VAL A 48 5.03 15.16 -15.99
N PRO A 49 4.58 16.43 -15.96
CA PRO A 49 5.51 17.56 -15.95
C PRO A 49 6.43 17.52 -14.73
N HIS A 50 7.71 17.84 -14.95
CA HIS A 50 8.64 18.09 -13.84
C HIS A 50 8.14 19.22 -12.97
N ARG A 51 8.03 18.95 -11.67
CA ARG A 51 7.64 19.92 -10.65
C ARG A 51 8.51 19.79 -9.41
N VAL A 52 8.78 20.91 -8.78
CA VAL A 52 9.36 20.99 -7.44
C VAL A 52 8.27 21.44 -6.48
N LEU A 53 7.96 20.64 -5.48
CA LEU A 53 6.96 20.96 -4.46
C LEU A 53 7.62 20.98 -3.07
N ALA A 54 7.04 21.68 -2.10
CA ALA A 54 7.50 21.63 -0.72
C ALA A 54 6.35 21.34 0.26
N PHE A 55 6.59 20.52 1.27
CA PHE A 55 5.62 20.31 2.35
C PHE A 55 5.49 21.58 3.19
N TYR A 56 4.25 21.99 3.46
CA TYR A 56 3.89 23.25 4.09
C TYR A 56 2.97 23.03 5.28
N TYR A 57 3.25 23.70 6.38
CA TYR A 57 2.56 23.53 7.65
C TYR A 57 1.85 24.83 8.04
N PRO A 58 0.52 24.94 7.81
CA PRO A 58 -0.24 26.14 8.10
C PRO A 58 -0.78 26.15 9.54
N TRP A 59 -0.01 25.67 10.52
CA TRP A 59 -0.48 25.43 11.90
C TRP A 59 0.09 26.37 12.97
N TYR A 60 0.94 27.30 12.55
CA TYR A 60 1.56 28.27 13.45
C TYR A 60 0.59 29.40 13.77
N GLY A 61 0.51 29.81 15.04
CA GLY A 61 -0.38 30.88 15.49
C GLY A 61 0.32 31.82 16.45
N SER A 62 0.04 33.13 16.34
CA SER A 62 0.64 34.19 17.14
C SER A 62 -0.32 34.78 18.18
N LYS A 63 0.23 35.46 19.18
CA LYS A 63 -0.58 36.17 20.18
C LYS A 63 -1.41 37.30 19.58
N GLU A 64 -0.96 37.92 18.50
CA GLU A 64 -1.63 39.06 17.88
C GLU A 64 -2.90 38.63 17.12
N PHE A 65 -2.82 37.53 16.36
CA PHE A 65 -3.92 37.03 15.54
C PHE A 65 -4.83 36.05 16.30
N HIS A 66 -4.24 35.12 17.07
CA HIS A 66 -4.96 34.02 17.72
C HIS A 66 -5.03 34.13 19.25
N LYS A 67 -4.57 35.24 19.83
CA LYS A 67 -4.54 35.53 21.29
C LYS A 67 -3.68 34.56 22.12
N ARG A 68 -3.07 33.57 21.48
CA ARG A 68 -2.17 32.58 22.07
C ARG A 68 -1.17 32.10 21.03
N TRP A 69 -0.05 31.60 21.50
CA TRP A 69 0.84 30.81 20.65
C TRP A 69 0.18 29.47 20.30
N VAL A 70 0.28 29.09 19.03
CA VAL A 70 -0.11 27.77 18.52
C VAL A 70 1.12 27.19 17.82
N HIS A 71 1.49 25.95 18.17
CA HIS A 71 2.74 25.27 17.77
C HIS A 71 4.06 25.93 18.25
N TRP A 72 4.11 27.23 18.51
CA TRP A 72 5.24 27.89 19.15
C TRP A 72 5.23 27.71 20.69
N ASP A 73 6.21 26.98 21.24
CA ASP A 73 6.38 26.82 22.70
C ASP A 73 7.55 27.67 23.21
N ARG A 74 7.41 28.23 24.42
CA ARG A 74 8.46 29.01 25.13
C ARG A 74 9.23 29.99 24.23
N VAL A 75 8.52 30.84 23.49
CA VAL A 75 9.13 31.85 22.61
C VAL A 75 9.88 32.91 23.43
N ASP A 76 11.18 33.06 23.19
CA ASP A 76 12.02 34.17 23.65
C ASP A 76 12.55 34.98 22.47
N THR A 77 11.95 36.15 22.25
CA THR A 77 12.29 37.04 21.14
C THR A 77 13.60 37.81 21.33
N GLN A 78 14.14 37.86 22.55
CA GLN A 78 15.41 38.53 22.86
C GLN A 78 16.59 37.62 22.53
N THR A 79 16.54 36.38 23.01
CA THR A 79 17.59 35.38 22.76
C THR A 79 17.42 34.65 21.43
N LYS A 80 16.29 34.87 20.74
CA LYS A 80 15.92 34.17 19.51
C LYS A 80 15.85 32.65 19.72
N ASP A 81 15.21 32.23 20.82
CA ASP A 81 14.99 30.81 21.13
C ASP A 81 13.50 30.47 21.14
N ILE A 82 13.18 29.26 20.69
CA ILE A 82 11.84 28.67 20.74
C ILE A 82 11.98 27.27 21.33
N GLY A 83 11.20 26.96 22.36
CA GLY A 83 11.27 25.68 23.06
C GLY A 83 10.88 24.48 22.21
N SER A 84 10.07 24.68 21.16
CA SER A 84 9.58 23.65 20.24
C SER A 84 10.26 23.63 18.86
N SER A 85 11.32 24.42 18.65
CA SER A 85 12.06 24.43 17.38
C SER A 85 13.56 24.67 17.59
N THR A 86 14.39 23.93 16.86
CA THR A 86 15.86 24.09 16.93
C THR A 86 16.36 25.36 16.27
N HIS A 87 15.55 25.97 15.41
CA HIS A 87 15.89 27.15 14.64
C HIS A 87 14.86 28.27 14.84
N TYR A 88 15.26 29.51 14.60
CA TYR A 88 14.40 30.67 14.76
C TYR A 88 14.02 31.27 13.39
N PRO A 89 12.73 31.42 13.03
CA PRO A 89 12.32 32.00 11.76
C PRO A 89 12.87 33.42 11.58
N ALA A 90 13.43 33.73 10.41
CA ALA A 90 14.04 35.04 10.15
C ALA A 90 13.02 36.19 10.28
N ILE A 91 11.75 35.93 9.96
CA ILE A 91 10.63 36.87 10.11
C ILE A 91 9.98 36.82 11.51
N GLY A 92 10.54 36.04 12.43
CA GLY A 92 9.99 35.80 13.77
C GLY A 92 8.88 34.74 13.79
N PRO A 93 8.48 34.27 14.98
CA PRO A 93 7.39 33.32 15.15
C PRO A 93 6.08 33.95 14.69
N TYR A 94 5.56 33.44 13.58
CA TYR A 94 4.49 34.07 12.82
C TYR A 94 3.14 33.37 13.01
N ASP A 95 2.12 33.95 12.40
CA ASP A 95 0.80 33.36 12.24
C ASP A 95 0.59 32.84 10.82
N SER A 96 0.10 31.62 10.68
CA SER A 96 -0.14 30.99 9.37
C SER A 96 -1.35 31.58 8.63
N TYR A 97 -2.17 32.40 9.29
CA TYR A 97 -3.32 33.10 8.69
C TYR A 97 -2.98 34.51 8.25
N ASP A 98 -1.78 35.02 8.60
CA ASP A 98 -1.34 36.32 8.15
C ASP A 98 -1.03 36.26 6.65
N THR A 99 -1.83 36.96 5.85
CA THR A 99 -1.65 37.01 4.39
C THR A 99 -0.33 37.63 3.95
N GLY A 100 0.30 38.47 4.78
CA GLY A 100 1.63 39.01 4.50
C GLY A 100 2.71 37.93 4.63
N VAL A 101 2.58 37.05 5.62
CA VAL A 101 3.46 35.88 5.80
C VAL A 101 3.27 34.87 4.66
N ILE A 102 2.02 34.57 4.31
CA ILE A 102 1.71 33.68 3.17
C ILE A 102 2.30 34.22 1.87
N ASP A 103 2.14 35.52 1.61
CA ASP A 103 2.70 36.17 0.42
C ASP A 103 4.22 36.09 0.40
N TYR A 104 4.88 36.38 1.52
CA TYR A 104 6.33 36.27 1.65
C TYR A 104 6.80 34.84 1.36
N HIS A 105 6.12 33.82 1.90
CA HIS A 105 6.44 32.42 1.63
C HIS A 105 6.33 32.08 0.14
N PHE A 106 5.22 32.46 -0.49
CA PHE A 106 4.96 32.11 -1.89
C PHE A 106 5.85 32.89 -2.86
N GLU A 107 6.19 34.14 -2.55
CA GLU A 107 7.15 34.93 -3.35
C GLU A 107 8.55 34.31 -3.33
N LEU A 108 9.05 33.93 -2.14
CA LEU A 108 10.33 33.25 -2.02
C LEU A 108 10.33 31.88 -2.71
N ALA A 109 9.29 31.08 -2.48
CA ALA A 109 9.15 29.77 -3.10
C ALA A 109 9.14 29.88 -4.63
N LYS A 110 8.37 30.82 -5.18
CA LYS A 110 8.33 31.06 -6.62
C LYS A 110 9.69 31.52 -7.14
N GLY A 111 10.36 32.42 -6.41
CA GLY A 111 11.66 32.97 -6.76
C GLY A 111 12.78 31.95 -6.81
N CYS A 112 12.74 30.92 -5.93
CA CYS A 112 13.72 29.83 -5.94
C CYS A 112 13.31 28.63 -6.82
N GLY A 113 12.20 28.72 -7.55
CA GLY A 113 11.78 27.70 -8.50
C GLY A 113 10.94 26.57 -7.92
N ILE A 114 10.35 26.73 -6.74
CA ILE A 114 9.30 25.84 -6.23
C ILE A 114 7.99 26.18 -6.97
N ASP A 115 7.32 25.15 -7.47
CA ASP A 115 6.09 25.28 -8.26
C ASP A 115 4.83 25.23 -7.40
N GLY A 116 4.88 24.56 -6.25
CA GLY A 116 3.71 24.39 -5.39
C GLY A 116 4.01 23.93 -3.97
N MET A 117 2.99 24.00 -3.11
CA MET A 117 3.06 23.59 -1.71
C MET A 117 2.08 22.46 -1.40
N ILE A 118 2.52 21.52 -0.55
CA ILE A 118 1.73 20.39 -0.07
C ILE A 118 1.33 20.68 1.39
N SER A 119 0.12 21.20 1.58
CA SER A 119 -0.34 21.70 2.88
C SER A 119 -0.84 20.57 3.77
N SER A 120 -0.28 20.41 4.98
CA SER A 120 -0.82 19.50 6.01
C SER A 120 -2.32 19.75 6.23
N TRP A 121 -3.11 18.68 6.36
CA TRP A 121 -4.56 18.76 6.53
C TRP A 121 -5.08 17.67 7.48
N TRP A 122 -5.68 18.11 8.57
CA TRP A 122 -6.05 17.26 9.71
C TRP A 122 -7.53 16.98 9.83
N GLY A 123 -8.37 17.36 8.87
CA GLY A 123 -9.82 17.09 8.93
C GLY A 123 -10.67 18.32 8.70
N ILE A 124 -11.93 18.08 8.33
CA ILE A 124 -12.94 19.14 8.16
C ILE A 124 -13.03 19.99 9.44
N ARG A 125 -12.96 21.32 9.27
CA ARG A 125 -12.96 22.36 10.33
C ARG A 125 -11.72 22.42 11.21
N SER A 126 -10.65 21.67 10.90
CA SER A 126 -9.35 21.82 11.58
C SER A 126 -8.75 23.22 11.36
N TYR A 127 -7.66 23.53 12.06
CA TYR A 127 -6.95 24.81 11.88
C TYR A 127 -6.40 24.92 10.46
N GLU A 128 -5.91 23.84 9.90
CA GLU A 128 -5.32 23.77 8.56
C GLU A 128 -6.41 23.81 7.48
N ASP A 129 -7.55 23.14 7.71
CA ASP A 129 -8.69 23.19 6.80
C ASP A 129 -9.21 24.63 6.60
N ARG A 130 -9.30 25.39 7.70
CA ARG A 130 -9.71 26.80 7.67
C ARG A 130 -8.68 27.72 7.03
N ALA A 131 -7.41 27.35 7.01
CA ALA A 131 -6.36 28.08 6.32
C ALA A 131 -6.39 27.86 4.79
N MET A 132 -6.83 26.68 4.34
CA MET A 132 -6.74 26.26 2.93
C MET A 132 -7.42 27.22 1.92
N PRO A 133 -8.62 27.77 2.16
CA PRO A 133 -9.21 28.75 1.24
C PRO A 133 -8.36 30.02 1.06
N VAL A 134 -7.77 30.52 2.15
CA VAL A 134 -6.89 31.70 2.10
C VAL A 134 -5.61 31.37 1.35
N LEU A 135 -4.98 30.23 1.65
CA LEU A 135 -3.78 29.77 0.96
C LEU A 135 -4.02 29.64 -0.56
N LEU A 136 -5.16 29.08 -0.98
CA LEU A 136 -5.50 28.94 -2.39
C LEU A 136 -5.62 30.29 -3.11
N GLU A 137 -6.30 31.27 -2.52
CA GLU A 137 -6.42 32.60 -3.11
C GLU A 137 -5.07 33.32 -3.20
N ARG A 138 -4.23 33.24 -2.14
CA ARG A 138 -2.88 33.82 -2.19
C ARG A 138 -2.01 33.10 -3.22
N ALA A 139 -2.08 31.77 -3.31
CA ALA A 139 -1.30 30.97 -4.24
C ALA A 139 -1.62 31.30 -5.70
N LYS A 140 -2.92 31.50 -6.01
CA LYS A 140 -3.37 31.99 -7.33
C LYS A 140 -2.75 33.34 -7.68
N LEU A 141 -2.69 34.29 -6.73
CA LEU A 141 -2.10 35.61 -6.97
C LEU A 141 -0.59 35.54 -7.19
N LYS A 142 0.10 34.60 -6.57
CA LYS A 142 1.57 34.43 -6.66
C LYS A 142 2.03 33.42 -7.72
N GLY A 143 1.08 32.74 -8.39
CA GLY A 143 1.40 31.74 -9.42
C GLY A 143 2.10 30.50 -8.87
N ILE A 144 1.67 30.07 -7.67
CA ILE A 144 2.07 28.85 -6.96
C ILE A 144 0.87 27.89 -6.96
N GLU A 145 1.12 26.59 -7.07
CA GLU A 145 0.10 25.55 -6.91
C GLU A 145 -0.03 25.14 -5.43
N MET A 146 -1.21 24.68 -5.01
CA MET A 146 -1.47 24.13 -3.67
C MET A 146 -2.09 22.75 -3.79
N THR A 147 -1.73 21.85 -2.88
CA THR A 147 -2.41 20.58 -2.67
C THR A 147 -2.50 20.28 -1.18
N VAL A 148 -3.20 19.20 -0.84
CA VAL A 148 -3.41 18.72 0.51
C VAL A 148 -2.51 17.52 0.79
N TYR A 149 -1.93 17.51 1.99
CA TYR A 149 -1.36 16.33 2.61
C TYR A 149 -2.33 15.76 3.65
N PHE A 150 -2.96 14.64 3.32
CA PHE A 150 -4.00 14.01 4.11
C PHE A 150 -3.40 13.20 5.27
N GLU A 151 -3.62 13.68 6.50
CA GLU A 151 -2.87 13.22 7.69
C GLU A 151 -3.43 12.00 8.41
N THR A 152 -4.76 11.77 8.32
CA THR A 152 -5.43 10.79 9.19
C THR A 152 -6.64 10.10 8.55
N VAL A 153 -6.75 8.79 8.78
CA VAL A 153 -7.98 8.01 8.57
C VAL A 153 -8.67 7.78 9.90
N ARG A 154 -10.00 7.97 9.94
CA ARG A 154 -10.83 7.84 11.15
C ARG A 154 -11.78 6.66 11.07
N GLY A 155 -11.91 5.89 12.15
CA GLY A 155 -12.88 4.81 12.28
C GLY A 155 -12.25 3.57 12.92
N ASN A 156 -13.08 2.75 13.55
CA ASN A 156 -12.65 1.51 14.20
C ASN A 156 -12.91 0.29 13.33
N THR A 157 -13.90 0.36 12.44
CA THR A 157 -14.23 -0.71 11.49
C THR A 157 -13.85 -0.33 10.06
N THR A 158 -13.67 -1.33 9.19
CA THR A 158 -13.42 -1.10 7.76
C THR A 158 -14.51 -0.25 7.11
N LYS A 159 -15.78 -0.48 7.43
CA LYS A 159 -16.89 0.32 6.90
C LYS A 159 -16.78 1.79 7.31
N GLU A 160 -16.46 2.06 8.58
CA GLU A 160 -16.28 3.43 9.08
C GLU A 160 -15.06 4.10 8.45
N LYS A 161 -13.91 3.42 8.40
CA LYS A 161 -12.68 3.95 7.82
C LYS A 161 -12.87 4.35 6.36
N VAL A 162 -13.46 3.46 5.56
CA VAL A 162 -13.76 3.73 4.14
C VAL A 162 -14.73 4.91 4.03
N ALA A 163 -15.87 4.88 4.72
CA ALA A 163 -16.89 5.94 4.61
C ALA A 163 -16.39 7.32 5.05
N ASN A 164 -15.66 7.39 6.18
CA ASN A 164 -15.10 8.64 6.68
C ASN A 164 -14.03 9.20 5.76
N THR A 165 -13.16 8.34 5.20
CA THR A 165 -12.10 8.78 4.29
C THR A 165 -12.67 9.26 2.97
N VAL A 166 -13.66 8.54 2.40
CA VAL A 166 -14.38 8.98 1.19
C VAL A 166 -15.07 10.33 1.43
N LYS A 167 -15.64 10.55 2.62
CA LYS A 167 -16.24 11.84 3.00
C LYS A 167 -15.20 12.96 3.05
N ASP A 168 -14.06 12.74 3.71
CA ASP A 168 -13.02 13.76 3.86
C ASP A 168 -12.34 14.08 2.51
N LEU A 169 -11.98 13.07 1.71
CA LEU A 169 -11.45 13.27 0.36
C LEU A 169 -12.46 13.94 -0.57
N SER A 170 -13.74 13.56 -0.46
CA SER A 170 -14.81 14.25 -1.19
C SER A 170 -14.88 15.72 -0.85
N TYR A 171 -14.83 16.06 0.44
CA TYR A 171 -14.84 17.44 0.88
C TYR A 171 -13.67 18.23 0.28
N ILE A 172 -12.46 17.66 0.25
CA ILE A 172 -11.30 18.30 -0.38
C ILE A 172 -11.55 18.54 -1.87
N VAL A 173 -12.06 17.55 -2.60
CA VAL A 173 -12.32 17.68 -4.04
C VAL A 173 -13.42 18.70 -4.33
N ASP A 174 -14.53 18.62 -3.60
CA ASP A 174 -15.72 19.47 -3.77
C ASP A 174 -15.43 20.95 -3.44
N ASN A 175 -14.61 21.22 -2.40
CA ASN A 175 -14.34 22.59 -1.94
C ASN A 175 -13.07 23.20 -2.55
N TYR A 176 -12.04 22.39 -2.83
CA TYR A 176 -10.71 22.87 -3.24
C TYR A 176 -10.33 22.44 -4.65
N GLY A 177 -10.74 21.25 -5.08
CA GLY A 177 -10.23 20.60 -6.30
C GLY A 177 -10.44 21.39 -7.60
N SER A 178 -11.53 22.17 -7.69
CA SER A 178 -11.83 23.00 -8.86
C SER A 178 -11.07 24.34 -8.88
N HIS A 179 -10.48 24.77 -7.76
CA HIS A 179 -9.77 26.03 -7.67
C HIS A 179 -8.57 26.05 -8.66
N PRO A 180 -8.31 27.17 -9.37
CA PRO A 180 -7.27 27.22 -10.40
C PRO A 180 -5.85 26.99 -9.86
N ALA A 181 -5.58 27.37 -8.61
CA ALA A 181 -4.30 27.10 -7.95
C ALA A 181 -4.23 25.69 -7.35
N PHE A 182 -5.29 24.88 -7.33
CA PHE A 182 -5.21 23.52 -6.82
C PHE A 182 -4.47 22.63 -7.81
N LEU A 183 -3.43 21.93 -7.34
CA LEU A 183 -2.53 21.08 -8.13
C LEU A 183 -3.34 20.01 -8.89
N LYS A 184 -3.07 19.91 -10.19
CA LYS A 184 -3.70 18.91 -11.06
C LYS A 184 -2.68 18.17 -11.92
N VAL A 185 -3.02 16.92 -12.24
CA VAL A 185 -2.35 16.11 -13.28
C VAL A 185 -3.43 15.61 -14.23
N GLU A 186 -3.29 15.91 -15.52
CA GLU A 186 -4.29 15.51 -16.53
C GLU A 186 -5.72 15.96 -16.17
N GLY A 187 -5.85 17.14 -15.54
CA GLY A 187 -7.12 17.69 -15.06
C GLY A 187 -7.62 17.14 -13.72
N ARG A 188 -6.96 16.12 -13.15
CA ARG A 188 -7.35 15.47 -11.89
C ARG A 188 -6.75 16.17 -10.69
N PRO A 189 -7.54 16.54 -9.66
CA PRO A 189 -7.02 17.04 -8.39
C PRO A 189 -6.04 16.05 -7.78
N VAL A 190 -4.86 16.54 -7.39
CA VAL A 190 -3.84 15.75 -6.70
C VAL A 190 -4.00 15.89 -5.20
N ILE A 191 -3.92 14.79 -4.46
CA ILE A 191 -3.91 14.76 -2.99
C ILE A 191 -2.80 13.79 -2.56
N PHE A 192 -1.96 14.22 -1.63
CA PHE A 192 -0.93 13.37 -1.00
C PHE A 192 -1.49 12.71 0.26
N VAL A 193 -1.07 11.49 0.55
CA VAL A 193 -1.54 10.70 1.70
C VAL A 193 -0.36 10.35 2.60
N TYR A 194 -0.36 10.88 3.82
CA TYR A 194 0.75 10.69 4.76
C TYR A 194 0.89 9.24 5.25
N GLY A 195 2.10 8.81 5.56
CA GLY A 195 2.44 7.52 6.14
C GLY A 195 1.57 7.12 7.34
N ARG A 196 1.15 8.09 8.18
CA ARG A 196 0.19 7.79 9.27
C ARG A 196 -1.16 7.33 8.73
N ALA A 197 -1.74 8.05 7.76
CA ALA A 197 -3.00 7.67 7.12
C ALA A 197 -2.86 6.34 6.36
N MET A 198 -1.71 6.12 5.69
CA MET A 198 -1.37 4.85 5.05
C MET A 198 -1.30 3.69 6.05
N GLY A 199 -0.86 3.91 7.28
CA GLY A 199 -0.84 2.89 8.34
C GLY A 199 -2.19 2.68 9.04
N GLN A 200 -3.11 3.65 8.97
CA GLN A 200 -4.42 3.57 9.64
C GLN A 200 -5.48 2.83 8.81
N ALA A 201 -5.30 2.74 7.49
CA ALA A 201 -6.12 1.94 6.59
C ALA A 201 -5.26 0.94 5.81
N SER A 202 -5.73 -0.31 5.75
CA SER A 202 -5.14 -1.35 4.91
C SER A 202 -5.21 -0.98 3.42
N LEU A 203 -4.37 -1.60 2.61
CA LEU A 203 -4.40 -1.42 1.16
C LEU A 203 -5.75 -1.84 0.53
N SER A 204 -6.44 -2.81 1.11
CA SER A 204 -7.79 -3.20 0.67
C SER A 204 -8.82 -2.11 0.96
N GLU A 205 -8.73 -1.46 2.11
CA GLU A 205 -9.55 -0.28 2.45
C GLU A 205 -9.24 0.89 1.51
N TRP A 206 -7.96 1.16 1.20
CA TRP A 206 -7.58 2.19 0.24
C TRP A 206 -8.09 1.92 -1.18
N ALA A 207 -8.06 0.67 -1.65
CA ALA A 207 -8.64 0.30 -2.93
C ALA A 207 -10.15 0.58 -2.98
N ARG A 208 -10.89 0.26 -1.91
CA ARG A 208 -12.31 0.60 -1.76
C ARG A 208 -12.54 2.11 -1.76
N ILE A 209 -11.73 2.86 -1.01
CA ILE A 209 -11.79 4.33 -0.97
C ILE A 209 -11.60 4.90 -2.38
N ILE A 210 -10.56 4.48 -3.10
CA ILE A 210 -10.28 4.97 -4.46
C ILE A 210 -11.39 4.58 -5.43
N ALA A 211 -11.95 3.37 -5.32
CA ALA A 211 -13.07 2.95 -6.16
C ALA A 211 -14.31 3.83 -5.95
N GLU A 212 -14.68 4.11 -4.70
CA GLU A 212 -15.79 5.01 -4.38
C GLU A 212 -15.53 6.45 -4.84
N MET A 213 -14.28 6.93 -4.69
CA MET A 213 -13.89 8.24 -5.21
C MET A 213 -13.99 8.29 -6.75
N ASN A 214 -13.52 7.28 -7.47
CA ASN A 214 -13.63 7.23 -8.94
C ASN A 214 -15.09 7.13 -9.41
N LYS A 215 -15.94 6.42 -8.67
CA LYS A 215 -17.38 6.36 -8.93
C LYS A 215 -18.04 7.72 -8.75
N LYS A 216 -17.69 8.44 -7.67
CA LYS A 216 -18.25 9.77 -7.37
C LYS A 216 -17.71 10.86 -8.28
N TYR A 217 -16.45 10.76 -8.70
CA TYR A 217 -15.78 11.72 -9.57
C TYR A 217 -15.29 11.03 -10.84
N PRO A 218 -16.13 10.93 -11.90
CA PRO A 218 -15.74 10.31 -13.16
C PRO A 218 -14.53 10.97 -13.85
N GLY A 219 -14.28 12.26 -13.55
CA GLY A 219 -13.08 12.97 -13.98
C GLY A 219 -11.79 12.47 -13.31
N GLY A 220 -11.90 11.71 -12.22
CA GLY A 220 -10.82 11.10 -11.46
C GLY A 220 -10.21 12.01 -10.40
N VAL A 221 -9.61 11.37 -9.39
CA VAL A 221 -8.77 12.01 -8.36
C VAL A 221 -7.42 11.31 -8.39
N CYS A 222 -6.33 12.05 -8.23
CA CYS A 222 -4.98 11.51 -8.23
C CYS A 222 -4.45 11.43 -6.79
N LEU A 223 -4.30 10.22 -6.26
CA LEU A 223 -3.76 10.01 -4.91
C LEU A 223 -2.29 9.56 -4.94
N ILE A 224 -1.42 10.31 -4.25
CA ILE A 224 0.00 9.99 -4.11
C ILE A 224 0.23 9.48 -2.69
N ALA A 225 0.70 8.24 -2.55
CA ALA A 225 0.89 7.59 -1.25
C ALA A 225 2.31 7.74 -0.71
N ASP A 226 2.43 7.93 0.60
CA ASP A 226 3.70 7.79 1.32
C ASP A 226 4.05 6.30 1.48
N GLY A 227 5.14 5.88 0.84
CA GLY A 227 5.68 4.52 0.81
C GLY A 227 6.00 4.03 -0.61
N PHE A 228 7.14 3.36 -0.77
CA PHE A 228 7.53 2.68 -2.00
C PHE A 228 7.36 1.17 -1.89
N SER A 229 6.34 0.62 -2.55
CA SER A 229 6.14 -0.82 -2.67
C SER A 229 5.37 -1.18 -3.94
N SER A 230 5.51 -2.42 -4.43
CA SER A 230 4.77 -2.91 -5.60
C SER A 230 3.26 -2.93 -5.37
N GLU A 231 2.85 -3.19 -4.13
CA GLU A 231 1.46 -3.19 -3.69
C GLU A 231 0.87 -1.78 -3.74
N ILE A 232 1.58 -0.78 -3.22
CA ILE A 232 1.16 0.63 -3.28
C ILE A 232 1.08 1.08 -4.74
N ALA A 233 2.10 0.78 -5.55
CA ALA A 233 2.14 1.13 -6.96
C ALA A 233 0.93 0.59 -7.76
N LYS A 234 0.40 -0.58 -7.39
CA LYS A 234 -0.78 -1.16 -8.07
C LYS A 234 -2.09 -0.46 -7.70
N ILE A 235 -2.14 0.23 -6.56
CA ILE A 235 -3.37 0.84 -6.02
C ILE A 235 -3.39 2.36 -6.24
N PHE A 236 -2.29 3.06 -5.94
CA PHE A 236 -2.21 4.52 -5.98
C PHE A 236 -1.74 5.05 -7.33
N ASP A 237 -1.87 6.36 -7.54
CA ASP A 237 -1.48 7.06 -8.77
C ASP A 237 0.02 7.41 -8.79
N GLY A 238 0.59 7.59 -7.60
CA GLY A 238 2.01 7.82 -7.39
C GLY A 238 2.46 7.49 -5.98
N MET A 239 3.76 7.61 -5.77
CA MET A 239 4.43 7.30 -4.50
C MET A 239 5.45 8.37 -4.16
N HIS A 240 5.69 8.54 -2.87
CA HIS A 240 6.72 9.42 -2.28
C HIS A 240 7.16 8.83 -0.92
N ILE A 241 8.22 9.35 -0.26
CA ILE A 241 8.55 9.02 1.15
C ILE A 241 8.86 10.31 1.89
N TYR A 242 7.96 10.76 2.75
CA TYR A 242 8.04 12.07 3.39
C TYR A 242 9.35 12.31 4.16
N ASN A 243 9.68 11.43 5.11
CA ASN A 243 10.83 11.61 5.99
C ASN A 243 11.97 10.65 5.63
N SER A 244 12.94 11.14 4.87
CA SER A 244 14.14 10.42 4.47
C SER A 244 15.32 10.54 5.46
N VAL A 245 15.08 11.01 6.70
CA VAL A 245 16.13 11.18 7.73
C VAL A 245 16.97 9.92 7.96
N GLY A 246 16.38 8.72 7.84
CA GLY A 246 17.12 7.46 7.99
C GLY A 246 18.25 7.27 6.96
N LEU A 247 18.13 7.91 5.79
CA LEU A 247 19.15 7.90 4.74
C LEU A 247 20.35 8.81 5.07
N ALA A 248 20.22 9.71 6.05
CA ALA A 248 21.22 10.72 6.40
C ALA A 248 21.72 10.62 7.86
N ALA A 249 20.85 10.30 8.81
CA ALA A 249 21.18 10.30 10.23
C ALA A 249 22.35 9.36 10.55
N GLY A 250 23.33 9.90 11.26
CA GLY A 250 24.55 9.20 11.68
C GLY A 250 25.54 8.87 10.56
N LYS A 251 25.33 9.35 9.32
CA LYS A 251 26.15 9.03 8.15
C LYS A 251 27.03 10.21 7.73
N LYS A 252 28.12 9.90 7.03
CA LYS A 252 28.98 10.90 6.36
C LYS A 252 28.45 11.19 4.96
N ILE A 253 28.79 12.36 4.39
CA ILE A 253 28.32 12.78 3.07
C ILE A 253 28.57 11.74 1.97
N GLU A 254 29.72 11.06 1.97
CA GLU A 254 30.04 10.05 0.94
C GLU A 254 29.15 8.80 1.05
N GLU A 255 28.74 8.45 2.27
CA GLU A 255 27.79 7.36 2.50
C GLU A 255 26.38 7.78 2.08
N ILE A 256 25.99 9.01 2.40
CA ILE A 256 24.69 9.57 2.02
C ILE A 256 24.57 9.64 0.50
N ASP A 257 25.61 10.09 -0.20
CA ASP A 257 25.65 10.14 -1.66
C ASP A 257 25.38 8.76 -2.27
N ARG A 258 26.16 7.75 -1.86
CA ARG A 258 25.99 6.38 -2.34
C ARG A 258 24.61 5.81 -2.02
N VAL A 259 24.11 6.00 -0.79
CA VAL A 259 22.83 5.44 -0.34
C VAL A 259 21.66 6.10 -1.06
N THR A 260 21.62 7.43 -1.10
CA THR A 260 20.53 8.17 -1.77
C THR A 260 20.54 7.94 -3.27
N GLY A 261 21.70 7.90 -3.92
CA GLY A 261 21.82 7.55 -5.34
C GLY A 261 21.23 6.17 -5.65
N SER A 262 21.54 5.15 -4.85
CA SER A 262 20.97 3.80 -5.04
C SER A 262 19.46 3.76 -4.77
N VAL A 263 19.03 4.32 -3.64
CA VAL A 263 17.64 4.28 -3.18
C VAL A 263 16.71 5.04 -4.12
N PHE A 264 17.08 6.24 -4.56
CA PHE A 264 16.25 7.05 -5.46
C PHE A 264 16.11 6.39 -6.84
N ASN A 265 17.17 5.77 -7.37
CA ASN A 265 17.09 4.99 -8.60
C ASN A 265 16.12 3.81 -8.47
N GLY A 266 16.17 3.07 -7.35
CA GLY A 266 15.24 1.97 -7.10
C GLY A 266 13.78 2.42 -7.00
N TRP A 267 13.52 3.58 -6.38
CA TRP A 267 12.19 4.19 -6.31
C TRP A 267 11.66 4.57 -7.69
N VAL A 268 12.48 5.24 -8.51
CA VAL A 268 12.10 5.60 -9.87
C VAL A 268 11.86 4.34 -10.70
N GLU A 269 12.74 3.34 -10.65
CA GLU A 269 12.55 2.08 -11.38
C GLU A 269 11.22 1.40 -11.04
N LEU A 270 10.86 1.32 -9.76
CA LEU A 270 9.59 0.76 -9.30
C LEU A 270 8.40 1.52 -9.88
N CYS A 271 8.39 2.86 -9.78
CA CYS A 271 7.32 3.68 -10.35
C CYS A 271 7.20 3.51 -11.86
N ARG A 272 8.33 3.48 -12.58
CA ARG A 272 8.37 3.36 -14.04
C ARG A 272 7.85 1.99 -14.49
N LYS A 273 8.17 0.91 -13.77
CA LYS A 273 7.67 -0.44 -14.04
C LYS A 273 6.14 -0.52 -14.01
N GLU A 274 5.50 0.22 -13.12
CA GLU A 274 4.04 0.27 -12.97
C GLU A 274 3.40 1.53 -13.61
N PHE A 275 4.18 2.35 -14.33
CA PHE A 275 3.75 3.62 -14.93
C PHE A 275 3.02 4.54 -13.94
N ARG A 276 3.63 4.79 -12.78
CA ARG A 276 3.14 5.67 -11.70
C ARG A 276 3.93 6.96 -11.62
N ILE A 277 3.29 7.99 -11.04
CA ILE A 277 3.94 9.25 -10.71
C ILE A 277 5.00 8.96 -9.64
N CYS A 278 6.25 9.24 -9.94
CA CYS A 278 7.36 9.10 -9.00
C CYS A 278 7.71 10.44 -8.39
N CYS A 279 7.67 10.51 -7.06
CA CYS A 279 8.14 11.66 -6.32
C CYS A 279 9.36 11.27 -5.47
N VAL A 280 10.42 12.06 -5.52
CA VAL A 280 11.61 11.86 -4.67
C VAL A 280 11.70 13.00 -3.66
N ASP A 281 11.60 12.64 -2.38
CA ASP A 281 11.66 13.58 -1.27
C ASP A 281 13.11 13.79 -0.81
N ILE A 282 13.47 15.05 -0.60
CA ILE A 282 14.80 15.48 -0.16
C ILE A 282 14.69 16.36 1.09
N ILE A 283 15.66 16.23 2.00
CA ILE A 283 15.74 17.01 3.24
C ILE A 283 16.99 17.91 3.23
N PRO A 284 16.92 19.14 3.77
CA PRO A 284 18.12 19.96 3.95
C PRO A 284 18.96 19.51 5.17
N GLY A 285 18.30 18.85 6.11
CA GLY A 285 18.74 18.33 7.40
C GLY A 285 17.52 17.98 8.22
N TYR A 286 17.73 17.56 9.46
CA TYR A 286 16.65 17.18 10.37
C TYR A 286 17.14 17.26 11.82
N ASP A 287 16.34 17.81 12.73
CA ASP A 287 16.60 17.82 14.17
C ASP A 287 15.28 17.98 14.95
N ASP A 288 14.78 16.88 15.54
CA ASP A 288 13.59 16.90 16.40
C ASP A 288 13.94 16.75 17.91
N THR A 289 15.21 16.94 18.27
CA THR A 289 15.71 16.66 19.63
C THR A 289 15.11 17.57 20.71
N LYS A 290 14.54 18.72 20.34
CA LYS A 290 13.78 19.58 21.25
C LYS A 290 12.40 19.02 21.62
N ILE A 291 11.78 18.22 20.77
CA ILE A 291 10.40 17.74 20.96
C ILE A 291 10.28 16.22 21.17
N ARG A 292 11.33 15.43 20.91
CA ARG A 292 11.34 13.96 21.08
C ARG A 292 12.52 13.48 21.93
N LYS A 293 12.31 12.38 22.68
CA LYS A 293 13.33 11.72 23.52
C LYS A 293 13.22 10.18 23.41
N PRO A 294 14.20 9.48 22.81
CA PRO A 294 15.33 10.04 22.06
C PRO A 294 14.83 10.74 20.77
N GLY A 295 15.47 11.84 20.40
CA GLY A 295 15.25 12.49 19.10
C GLY A 295 16.19 11.95 18.02
N LEU A 296 15.95 12.35 16.78
CA LEU A 296 16.77 12.07 15.60
C LEU A 296 17.41 13.36 15.08
N LYS A 297 18.63 13.22 14.56
CA LYS A 297 19.37 14.33 13.95
C LYS A 297 20.10 13.88 12.69
N ALA A 298 19.95 14.65 11.62
CA ALA A 298 20.77 14.63 10.42
C ALA A 298 21.37 16.03 10.22
N GLU A 299 22.70 16.12 10.31
CA GLU A 299 23.42 17.38 10.14
C GLU A 299 23.21 17.95 8.74
N ARG A 300 23.16 19.29 8.65
CA ARG A 300 23.03 19.97 7.35
C ARG A 300 24.34 20.04 6.57
N PHE A 301 25.48 19.78 7.21
CA PHE A 301 26.84 19.83 6.64
C PHE A 301 27.09 21.09 5.80
N GLU A 302 26.76 22.27 6.34
CA GLU A 302 26.88 23.56 5.63
C GLU A 302 26.16 23.59 4.28
N GLY A 303 25.09 22.80 4.13
CA GLY A 303 24.28 22.67 2.92
C GLY A 303 24.67 21.49 2.02
N GLU A 304 25.79 20.80 2.26
CA GLU A 304 26.25 19.69 1.42
C GLU A 304 25.29 18.48 1.45
N LEU A 305 24.58 18.25 2.55
CA LEU A 305 23.51 17.24 2.59
C LEU A 305 22.45 17.54 1.51
N TYR A 306 21.93 18.77 1.52
CA TYR A 306 20.87 19.18 0.62
C TYR A 306 21.33 19.14 -0.84
N ARG A 307 22.55 19.63 -1.13
CA ARG A 307 23.17 19.59 -2.46
C ARG A 307 23.33 18.16 -2.96
N THR A 308 23.76 17.24 -2.09
CA THR A 308 23.93 15.81 -2.43
C THR A 308 22.59 15.17 -2.78
N MET A 309 21.56 15.40 -1.95
CA MET A 309 20.22 14.88 -2.22
C MET A 309 19.62 15.46 -3.51
N TRP A 310 19.80 16.75 -3.78
CA TRP A 310 19.40 17.37 -5.05
C TRP A 310 20.07 16.72 -6.26
N LYS A 311 21.40 16.53 -6.22
CA LYS A 311 22.16 15.90 -7.30
C LYS A 311 21.64 14.49 -7.60
N ASN A 312 21.42 13.69 -6.57
CA ASN A 312 20.94 12.31 -6.72
C ASN A 312 19.48 12.26 -7.15
N ALA A 313 18.62 13.15 -6.65
CA ALA A 313 17.23 13.26 -7.09
C ALA A 313 17.15 13.61 -8.57
N ILE A 314 17.90 14.62 -9.03
CA ILE A 314 17.96 14.99 -10.46
C ILE A 314 18.49 13.84 -11.31
N ALA A 315 19.56 13.18 -10.86
CA ALA A 315 20.17 12.06 -11.60
C ALA A 315 19.21 10.86 -11.76
N SER A 316 18.32 10.65 -10.78
CA SER A 316 17.31 9.58 -10.85
C SER A 316 16.12 9.89 -11.78
N ASP A 317 15.96 11.13 -12.25
CA ASP A 317 14.90 11.56 -13.19
C ASP A 317 13.45 11.20 -12.74
N PRO A 318 13.03 11.59 -11.52
CA PRO A 318 11.66 11.40 -11.04
C PRO A 318 10.71 12.35 -11.75
N ASP A 319 9.40 12.13 -11.61
CA ASP A 319 8.44 13.11 -12.13
C ASP A 319 8.48 14.38 -11.27
N TRP A 320 8.49 14.25 -9.94
CA TRP A 320 8.53 15.37 -9.00
C TRP A 320 9.66 15.24 -7.98
N ILE A 321 10.23 16.37 -7.57
CA ILE A 321 11.08 16.46 -6.39
C ILE A 321 10.30 17.18 -5.29
N LEU A 322 10.22 16.54 -4.13
CA LEU A 322 9.51 17.07 -2.97
C LEU A 322 10.53 17.53 -1.92
N ILE A 323 10.36 18.74 -1.39
CA ILE A 323 11.22 19.27 -0.34
C ILE A 323 10.52 19.06 0.99
N THR A 324 11.15 18.27 1.84
CA THR A 324 10.79 18.08 3.25
C THR A 324 11.73 18.94 4.09
N THR A 325 11.39 20.20 4.40
CA THR A 325 10.09 20.88 4.24
C THR A 325 10.24 22.37 3.93
N TRP A 326 9.16 23.08 3.59
CA TRP A 326 9.17 24.54 3.64
C TRP A 326 9.41 25.03 5.07
N ASN A 327 8.53 24.64 6.02
CA ASN A 327 8.48 25.23 7.37
C ASN A 327 8.11 24.26 8.50
N GLU A 328 8.56 23.00 8.49
CA GLU A 328 8.39 22.09 9.64
C GLU A 328 9.43 22.36 10.72
N TRP A 329 9.24 23.47 11.43
CA TRP A 329 10.17 23.98 12.43
C TRP A 329 10.39 23.02 13.61
N HIS A 330 9.44 22.12 13.90
CA HIS A 330 9.58 21.18 15.00
C HIS A 330 10.60 20.08 14.71
N GLU A 331 10.80 19.75 13.44
CA GLU A 331 11.73 18.72 12.99
C GLU A 331 13.02 19.30 12.41
N GLY A 332 13.23 20.61 12.51
CA GLY A 332 14.44 21.28 12.04
C GLY A 332 14.76 21.03 10.57
N SER A 333 13.74 20.77 9.76
CA SER A 333 13.84 20.36 8.34
C SER A 333 13.48 21.48 7.35
N GLU A 334 13.18 22.66 7.86
CA GLU A 334 12.76 23.81 7.06
C GLU A 334 13.86 24.33 6.10
N ILE A 335 13.43 24.78 4.93
CA ILE A 335 14.22 25.63 4.03
C ILE A 335 13.84 27.11 4.12
N GLU A 336 12.74 27.43 4.80
CA GLU A 336 12.35 28.80 5.14
C GLU A 336 13.53 29.51 5.83
N PRO A 337 13.82 30.79 5.47
CA PRO A 337 14.94 31.50 6.08
C PRO A 337 14.87 31.54 7.61
N SER A 338 16.00 31.20 8.24
CA SER A 338 16.18 31.23 9.70
C SER A 338 17.29 32.20 10.11
N ILE A 339 17.39 32.52 11.39
CA ILE A 339 18.50 33.33 11.93
C ILE A 339 19.83 32.58 11.80
N GLU A 340 19.83 31.26 11.97
CA GLU A 340 21.00 30.39 11.95
C GLU A 340 21.58 30.22 10.54
N TYR A 341 20.72 30.16 9.52
CA TYR A 341 21.12 29.81 8.16
C TYR A 341 20.85 30.90 7.11
N GLY A 342 20.18 31.99 7.49
CA GLY A 342 19.76 33.03 6.55
C GLY A 342 18.94 32.43 5.41
N ASP A 343 19.20 32.88 4.19
CA ASP A 343 18.55 32.42 2.96
C ASP A 343 19.33 31.30 2.24
N SER A 344 20.28 30.64 2.91
CA SER A 344 21.20 29.68 2.26
C SER A 344 20.47 28.53 1.55
N TYR A 345 19.40 27.99 2.16
CA TYR A 345 18.63 26.88 1.56
C TYR A 345 17.75 27.35 0.41
N ILE A 346 17.21 28.57 0.47
CA ILE A 346 16.52 29.20 -0.68
C ILE A 346 17.49 29.34 -1.87
N LYS A 347 18.72 29.78 -1.62
CA LYS A 347 19.78 29.88 -2.64
C LYS A 347 20.13 28.52 -3.24
N ILE A 348 20.30 27.48 -2.42
CA ILE A 348 20.55 26.12 -2.91
C ILE A 348 19.37 25.64 -3.78
N THR A 349 18.12 25.81 -3.34
CA THR A 349 16.95 25.45 -4.15
C THR A 349 16.94 26.19 -5.49
N SER A 350 17.28 27.48 -5.50
CA SER A 350 17.37 28.29 -6.73
C SER A 350 18.44 27.83 -7.72
N GLU A 351 19.47 27.14 -7.24
CA GLU A 351 20.51 26.54 -8.08
C GLU A 351 20.02 25.26 -8.77
N PHE A 352 19.31 24.38 -8.04
CA PHE A 352 18.97 23.03 -8.52
C PHE A 352 17.59 22.92 -9.17
N ALA A 353 16.57 23.65 -8.69
CA ALA A 353 15.21 23.55 -9.22
C ALA A 353 15.12 23.88 -10.72
N PRO A 354 15.79 24.92 -11.26
CA PRO A 354 15.81 25.17 -12.70
C PRO A 354 16.55 24.08 -13.50
N VAL A 355 17.58 23.46 -12.92
CA VAL A 355 18.34 22.36 -13.55
C VAL A 355 17.44 21.14 -13.74
N PHE A 356 16.70 20.75 -12.70
CA PHE A 356 15.72 19.65 -12.77
C PHE A 356 14.65 19.91 -13.84
N LYS A 357 14.10 21.13 -13.86
CA LYS A 357 13.00 21.51 -14.76
C LYS A 357 13.42 21.87 -16.17
N LYS A 358 14.72 21.85 -16.49
CA LYS A 358 15.23 22.04 -17.86
C LYS A 358 14.67 20.98 -18.82
N LYS A 359 14.49 19.77 -18.31
CA LYS A 359 13.73 18.72 -18.98
C LYS A 359 12.26 18.84 -18.56
N PRO A 360 11.30 18.92 -19.50
CA PRO A 360 9.89 19.15 -19.13
C PRO A 360 9.21 17.91 -18.52
N TYR A 361 9.71 16.71 -18.80
CA TYR A 361 9.16 15.43 -18.37
C TYR A 361 10.28 14.41 -18.16
N ALA A 362 10.07 13.44 -17.28
CA ALA A 362 11.01 12.33 -17.12
C ALA A 362 11.04 11.42 -18.35
N GLU A 363 12.14 10.70 -18.53
CA GLU A 363 12.26 9.66 -19.56
C GLU A 363 11.58 8.37 -19.09
N VAL A 364 10.33 8.20 -19.53
CA VAL A 364 9.64 6.92 -19.37
C VAL A 364 9.87 6.09 -20.62
N LYS A 365 10.73 5.06 -20.51
CA LYS A 365 10.85 4.06 -21.57
C LYS A 365 9.51 3.35 -21.71
N ILE A 366 8.74 3.73 -22.73
CA ILE A 366 7.58 2.98 -23.18
C ILE A 366 8.12 1.73 -23.88
N ILE A 367 8.53 0.77 -23.08
CA ILE A 367 8.56 -0.61 -23.54
C ILE A 367 7.07 -0.88 -23.74
N GLU A 368 6.60 -0.98 -25.00
CA GLU A 368 5.30 -1.61 -25.29
C GLU A 368 5.27 -2.81 -24.39
N LYS A 369 4.30 -2.88 -23.47
CA LYS A 369 4.17 -4.04 -22.61
C LYS A 369 4.16 -5.28 -23.53
N GLN A 370 5.31 -5.95 -23.71
CA GLN A 370 5.35 -7.34 -23.30
C GLN A 370 4.77 -7.26 -21.90
N LYS A 371 3.53 -7.73 -21.76
CA LYS A 371 2.75 -7.61 -20.54
C LYS A 371 3.60 -8.06 -19.37
N TYR A 372 4.20 -7.08 -18.68
CA TYR A 372 5.21 -7.24 -17.64
C TYR A 372 6.52 -7.89 -18.14
N PRO A 373 7.66 -7.73 -17.44
CA PRO A 373 8.61 -8.82 -17.32
C PRO A 373 7.91 -9.91 -16.51
N ALA A 374 6.91 -10.56 -17.10
CA ALA A 374 6.25 -11.67 -16.48
C ALA A 374 7.19 -12.85 -16.67
N ILE A 375 7.62 -13.44 -15.57
CA ILE A 375 8.14 -14.81 -15.61
C ILE A 375 7.04 -15.74 -16.22
N MET A 376 5.75 -15.34 -16.17
CA MET A 376 4.63 -15.96 -16.90
C MET A 376 4.23 -15.25 -18.21
N SER A 377 4.53 -15.85 -19.36
CA SER A 377 4.00 -15.39 -20.65
C SER A 377 2.46 -15.35 -20.72
N ASP A 378 1.91 -14.54 -21.65
CA ASP A 378 0.48 -14.53 -21.98
C ASP A 378 -0.09 -15.91 -22.31
N ILE A 379 0.73 -16.75 -22.95
CA ILE A 379 0.41 -18.13 -23.28
C ILE A 379 0.25 -18.94 -21.99
N THR A 380 1.14 -18.75 -21.00
CA THR A 380 1.06 -19.41 -19.69
C THR A 380 -0.25 -19.06 -18.97
N ARG A 381 -0.62 -17.78 -18.95
CA ARG A 381 -1.89 -17.32 -18.37
C ARG A 381 -3.10 -17.90 -19.12
N LYS A 382 -3.06 -17.91 -20.46
CA LYS A 382 -4.11 -18.52 -21.29
C LYS A 382 -4.28 -20.01 -20.99
N ASN A 383 -3.18 -20.76 -20.92
CA ASN A 383 -3.21 -22.18 -20.59
C ASN A 383 -3.81 -22.44 -19.22
N LEU A 384 -3.49 -21.61 -18.23
CA LEU A 384 -4.10 -21.70 -16.90
C LEU A 384 -5.61 -21.46 -16.96
N ARG A 385 -6.06 -20.42 -17.67
CA ARG A 385 -7.49 -20.14 -17.86
C ARG A 385 -8.24 -21.29 -18.52
N GLU A 386 -7.67 -21.91 -19.56
CA GLU A 386 -8.29 -23.07 -20.22
C GLU A 386 -8.41 -24.26 -19.25
N LYS A 387 -7.39 -24.52 -18.42
CA LYS A 387 -7.44 -25.60 -17.40
C LYS A 387 -8.51 -25.37 -16.34
N PHE A 388 -8.76 -24.11 -16.00
CA PHE A 388 -9.75 -23.69 -15.02
C PHE A 388 -11.10 -23.26 -15.64
N LYS A 389 -11.30 -23.50 -16.94
CA LYS A 389 -12.55 -23.12 -17.61
C LYS A 389 -13.74 -23.82 -16.95
N GLY A 390 -14.72 -23.04 -16.50
CA GLY A 390 -15.91 -23.51 -15.79
C GLY A 390 -15.68 -23.85 -14.31
N ILE A 391 -14.47 -23.66 -13.80
CA ILE A 391 -14.14 -23.85 -12.38
C ILE A 391 -14.18 -22.49 -11.69
N LYS A 392 -15.12 -22.33 -10.76
CA LYS A 392 -15.21 -21.16 -9.90
C LYS A 392 -14.29 -21.30 -8.70
N ILE A 393 -13.59 -20.23 -8.36
CA ILE A 393 -12.68 -20.17 -7.21
C ILE A 393 -13.22 -19.15 -6.23
N GLY A 394 -13.47 -19.55 -4.98
CA GLY A 394 -13.85 -18.60 -3.94
C GLY A 394 -12.63 -17.84 -3.42
N LEU A 395 -12.77 -16.55 -3.17
CA LEU A 395 -11.78 -15.77 -2.41
C LEU A 395 -12.45 -15.31 -1.11
N LEU A 396 -11.92 -15.75 0.03
CA LEU A 396 -12.42 -15.34 1.34
C LEU A 396 -12.16 -13.84 1.59
N PRO A 397 -12.98 -13.19 2.43
CA PRO A 397 -12.85 -11.75 2.71
C PRO A 397 -11.51 -11.34 3.32
N ASP A 398 -11.32 -10.03 3.47
CA ASP A 398 -10.17 -9.41 4.14
C ASP A 398 -8.80 -9.81 3.57
N PHE A 399 -8.79 -10.12 2.28
CA PHE A 399 -7.58 -10.48 1.56
C PHE A 399 -6.58 -9.31 1.48
N GLN A 400 -5.33 -9.61 1.79
CA GLN A 400 -4.20 -8.67 1.83
C GLN A 400 -2.94 -9.25 1.16
N SER A 401 -2.96 -10.53 0.80
CA SER A 401 -1.83 -11.26 0.26
C SER A 401 -1.56 -10.98 -1.22
N LYS A 402 -0.29 -11.10 -1.64
CA LYS A 402 0.16 -10.93 -3.03
C LYS A 402 -0.54 -11.87 -4.03
N ILE A 403 -1.09 -13.01 -3.57
CA ILE A 403 -1.83 -13.93 -4.44
C ILE A 403 -3.03 -13.26 -5.12
N VAL A 404 -3.69 -12.29 -4.46
CA VAL A 404 -4.84 -11.55 -5.02
C VAL A 404 -4.43 -10.83 -6.31
N GLN A 405 -3.22 -10.27 -6.32
CA GLN A 405 -2.67 -9.56 -7.47
C GLN A 405 -2.40 -10.52 -8.63
N TRP A 406 -1.88 -11.69 -8.31
CA TRP A 406 -1.65 -12.75 -9.29
C TRP A 406 -2.96 -13.26 -9.89
N LEU A 407 -4.01 -13.46 -9.05
CA LEU A 407 -5.35 -13.85 -9.51
C LEU A 407 -5.94 -12.81 -10.48
N ALA A 408 -5.83 -11.53 -10.15
CA ALA A 408 -6.29 -10.42 -11.01
C ALA A 408 -5.60 -10.45 -12.37
N GLY A 409 -4.29 -10.74 -12.39
CA GLY A 409 -3.51 -10.85 -13.63
C GLY A 409 -3.78 -12.12 -14.44
N CYS A 410 -4.24 -13.21 -13.82
CA CYS A 410 -4.48 -14.48 -14.51
C CYS A 410 -5.81 -14.50 -15.27
N GLY A 411 -6.83 -13.81 -14.76
CA GLY A 411 -8.20 -13.84 -15.33
C GLY A 411 -8.90 -15.17 -15.11
N LEU A 412 -8.71 -15.79 -13.94
CA LEU A 412 -9.49 -16.96 -13.51
C LEU A 412 -10.90 -16.51 -13.06
N ASP A 413 -11.87 -17.43 -13.09
CA ASP A 413 -13.23 -17.18 -12.60
C ASP A 413 -13.24 -17.20 -11.05
N VAL A 414 -12.90 -16.05 -10.46
CA VAL A 414 -12.79 -15.87 -9.02
C VAL A 414 -14.01 -15.10 -8.51
N ILE A 415 -14.63 -15.65 -7.46
CA ILE A 415 -15.79 -15.07 -6.77
C ILE A 415 -15.32 -14.51 -5.43
N GLU A 416 -15.37 -13.18 -5.29
CA GLU A 416 -15.08 -12.49 -4.03
C GLU A 416 -16.27 -12.64 -3.06
N LEU A 417 -16.06 -13.43 -2.00
CA LEU A 417 -17.07 -13.73 -0.99
C LEU A 417 -17.12 -12.62 0.08
N GLU A 418 -18.29 -12.42 0.70
CA GLU A 418 -18.41 -11.80 2.03
C GLU A 418 -18.49 -12.87 3.12
N TRP A 419 -18.23 -12.48 4.38
CA TRP A 419 -18.46 -13.35 5.54
C TRP A 419 -19.90 -13.88 5.60
N GLN A 420 -20.89 -13.07 5.18
CA GLN A 420 -22.29 -13.49 5.11
C GLN A 420 -22.56 -14.57 4.05
N ASP A 421 -21.77 -14.62 2.97
CA ASP A 421 -21.95 -15.60 1.90
C ASP A 421 -21.54 -17.01 2.35
N LEU A 422 -20.64 -17.13 3.34
CA LEU A 422 -20.26 -18.42 3.92
C LEU A 422 -21.43 -19.13 4.60
N LEU A 423 -22.42 -18.37 5.08
CA LEU A 423 -23.61 -18.91 5.73
C LEU A 423 -24.70 -19.35 4.73
N ASP A 424 -24.49 -19.18 3.42
CA ASP A 424 -25.41 -19.60 2.36
C ASP A 424 -24.80 -20.76 1.57
N LYS A 425 -25.34 -21.96 1.73
CA LYS A 425 -24.86 -23.19 1.07
C LYS A 425 -24.93 -23.15 -0.46
N ASN A 426 -25.75 -22.27 -1.05
CA ASN A 426 -25.77 -22.09 -2.50
C ASN A 426 -24.56 -21.27 -2.99
N LYS A 427 -23.98 -20.44 -2.13
CA LYS A 427 -22.82 -19.60 -2.43
C LYS A 427 -21.51 -20.24 -1.97
N PHE A 428 -21.53 -20.95 -0.84
CA PHE A 428 -20.35 -21.55 -0.23
C PHE A 428 -20.54 -23.05 0.00
N SER A 429 -20.10 -23.84 -0.99
CA SER A 429 -20.09 -25.30 -0.97
C SER A 429 -18.95 -25.82 -1.84
N ALA A 430 -18.40 -26.98 -1.52
CA ALA A 430 -17.36 -27.62 -2.34
C ALA A 430 -17.86 -28.00 -3.74
N ASN A 431 -19.17 -28.14 -3.92
CA ASN A 431 -19.79 -28.44 -5.22
C ASN A 431 -19.82 -27.22 -6.15
N THR A 432 -19.94 -26.01 -5.59
CA THR A 432 -19.99 -24.76 -6.36
C THR A 432 -18.62 -24.10 -6.45
N LEU A 433 -17.81 -24.22 -5.40
CA LEU A 433 -16.47 -23.67 -5.27
C LEU A 433 -15.51 -24.81 -4.90
N PRO A 434 -14.98 -25.59 -5.85
CA PRO A 434 -14.06 -26.68 -5.51
C PRO A 434 -12.75 -26.21 -4.87
N ILE A 435 -12.41 -24.92 -5.05
CA ILE A 435 -11.26 -24.25 -4.43
C ILE A 435 -11.73 -22.94 -3.81
N VAL A 436 -11.29 -22.72 -2.57
CA VAL A 436 -11.44 -21.45 -1.85
C VAL A 436 -10.04 -20.99 -1.43
N ILE A 437 -9.77 -19.70 -1.52
CA ILE A 437 -8.48 -19.10 -1.19
C ILE A 437 -8.64 -18.27 0.08
N TYR A 438 -7.82 -18.56 1.09
CA TYR A 438 -7.59 -17.68 2.22
C TYR A 438 -6.37 -16.81 1.93
N ALA A 439 -6.60 -15.52 1.70
CA ALA A 439 -5.56 -14.54 1.38
C ALA A 439 -5.48 -13.40 2.41
N GLY A 440 -6.11 -13.57 3.58
CA GLY A 440 -6.09 -12.61 4.68
C GLY A 440 -4.83 -12.68 5.55
N GLY A 441 -4.83 -11.94 6.67
CA GLY A 441 -3.75 -11.96 7.66
C GLY A 441 -3.90 -13.13 8.65
N GLU A 442 -3.58 -12.88 9.92
CA GLU A 442 -3.82 -13.85 11.00
C GLU A 442 -5.27 -13.84 11.50
N GLY A 443 -5.98 -12.73 11.30
CA GLY A 443 -7.36 -12.55 11.74
C GLY A 443 -8.42 -13.00 10.73
N TYR A 444 -9.56 -13.44 11.22
CA TYR A 444 -10.77 -13.74 10.45
C TYR A 444 -12.03 -13.50 11.30
N VAL A 445 -13.21 -13.53 10.67
CA VAL A 445 -14.49 -13.47 11.41
C VAL A 445 -14.90 -14.87 11.83
N GLN A 446 -14.99 -15.11 13.13
CA GLN A 446 -15.42 -16.40 13.68
C GLN A 446 -16.95 -16.49 13.80
N SER A 447 -17.58 -15.38 14.18
CA SER A 447 -19.02 -15.32 14.46
C SER A 447 -19.65 -14.14 13.76
N LEU A 448 -20.73 -14.38 13.02
CA LEU A 448 -21.47 -13.33 12.31
C LEU A 448 -22.92 -13.20 12.81
N LYS A 449 -23.71 -14.28 12.77
CA LYS A 449 -25.11 -14.32 13.25
C LYS A 449 -25.25 -15.09 14.56
N ALA A 450 -24.47 -16.15 14.73
CA ALA A 450 -24.42 -16.96 15.93
C ALA A 450 -22.96 -17.26 16.31
N PRO A 451 -22.67 -17.57 17.59
CA PRO A 451 -21.32 -17.94 18.01
C PRO A 451 -20.76 -19.11 17.19
N GLY A 452 -19.64 -18.90 16.49
CA GLY A 452 -18.93 -19.92 15.72
C GLY A 452 -19.58 -20.33 14.39
N ASP A 453 -20.59 -19.62 13.90
CA ASP A 453 -21.30 -19.98 12.67
C ASP A 453 -20.42 -19.95 11.41
N ILE A 454 -19.40 -19.09 11.36
CA ILE A 454 -18.41 -19.10 10.28
C ILE A 454 -17.45 -20.29 10.40
N ASP A 455 -17.06 -20.67 11.62
CA ASP A 455 -16.25 -21.89 11.85
C ASP A 455 -17.00 -23.12 11.34
N GLU A 456 -18.28 -23.24 11.67
CA GLU A 456 -19.15 -24.33 11.22
C GLU A 456 -19.32 -24.34 9.69
N ALA A 457 -19.44 -23.16 9.07
CA ALA A 457 -19.51 -23.04 7.62
C ALA A 457 -18.23 -23.54 6.93
N ILE A 458 -17.06 -23.10 7.40
CA ILE A 458 -15.75 -23.55 6.88
C ILE A 458 -15.57 -25.06 7.09
N LEU A 459 -15.92 -25.58 8.27
CA LEU A 459 -15.92 -27.02 8.55
C LEU A 459 -16.83 -27.81 7.62
N GLY A 460 -18.04 -27.30 7.35
CA GLY A 460 -18.99 -27.89 6.42
C GLY A 460 -18.42 -27.97 5.00
N TYR A 461 -17.81 -26.88 4.52
CA TYR A 461 -17.14 -26.84 3.22
C TYR A 461 -16.01 -27.88 3.10
N LEU A 462 -15.19 -28.03 4.15
CA LEU A 462 -14.10 -29.01 4.19
C LEU A 462 -14.62 -30.45 4.20
N LYS A 463 -15.68 -30.74 4.97
CA LYS A 463 -16.35 -32.06 5.01
C LYS A 463 -17.00 -32.45 3.69
N GLU A 464 -17.41 -31.47 2.87
CA GLU A 464 -17.88 -31.71 1.50
C GLU A 464 -16.74 -32.07 0.52
N GLY A 465 -15.47 -32.03 0.98
CA GLY A 465 -14.29 -32.34 0.19
C GLY A 465 -13.67 -31.14 -0.52
N GLY A 466 -14.04 -29.92 -0.08
CA GLY A 466 -13.52 -28.66 -0.60
C GLY A 466 -12.04 -28.48 -0.30
N MET A 467 -11.35 -27.76 -1.18
CA MET A 467 -9.96 -27.37 -0.98
C MET A 467 -9.86 -25.93 -0.48
N ILE A 468 -9.06 -25.69 0.55
CA ILE A 468 -8.63 -24.35 0.93
C ILE A 468 -7.15 -24.16 0.56
N VAL A 469 -6.87 -23.18 -0.31
CA VAL A 469 -5.52 -22.68 -0.55
C VAL A 469 -5.21 -21.62 0.50
N ILE A 470 -4.26 -21.89 1.36
CA ILE A 470 -3.81 -20.99 2.42
C ILE A 470 -2.64 -20.19 1.88
N ALA A 471 -2.84 -18.91 1.61
CA ALA A 471 -1.85 -17.99 1.08
C ALA A 471 -1.95 -16.65 1.82
N SER A 472 -1.83 -16.70 3.14
CA SER A 472 -2.01 -15.54 4.02
C SER A 472 -0.95 -14.46 3.80
N SER A 473 -1.23 -13.22 4.22
CA SER A 473 -0.26 -12.11 4.25
C SER A 473 0.60 -12.10 5.52
N GLN A 474 0.26 -12.94 6.50
CA GLN A 474 0.88 -13.04 7.81
C GLN A 474 1.04 -14.52 8.21
N PRO A 475 1.91 -14.84 9.19
CA PRO A 475 2.38 -16.20 9.38
C PRO A 475 1.33 -17.19 9.91
N PHE A 476 0.37 -16.76 10.72
CA PHE A 476 -0.54 -17.69 11.39
C PHE A 476 -2.02 -17.52 10.95
N PRO A 477 -2.47 -18.21 9.88
CA PRO A 477 -3.83 -18.07 9.37
C PRO A 477 -4.90 -18.53 10.38
N PHE A 478 -6.05 -17.84 10.41
CA PHE A 478 -7.20 -18.14 11.28
C PHE A 478 -6.90 -18.13 12.80
N TYR A 479 -5.98 -17.28 13.25
CA TYR A 479 -5.55 -17.24 14.64
C TYR A 479 -6.38 -16.29 15.51
N TYR A 480 -6.71 -15.09 15.01
CA TYR A 480 -7.48 -14.09 15.74
C TYR A 480 -8.92 -13.99 15.23
N ASN A 481 -9.90 -13.84 16.11
CA ASN A 481 -11.30 -13.58 15.74
C ASN A 481 -11.59 -12.10 15.44
N GLU A 482 -12.86 -11.78 15.21
CA GLU A 482 -13.35 -10.43 14.94
C GLU A 482 -13.12 -9.43 16.10
N LYS A 483 -12.80 -9.92 17.31
CA LYS A 483 -12.46 -9.10 18.49
C LYS A 483 -10.95 -8.96 18.69
N GLY A 484 -10.13 -9.56 17.82
CA GLY A 484 -8.68 -9.63 17.99
C GLY A 484 -8.24 -10.62 19.07
N GLU A 485 -9.14 -11.48 19.54
CA GLU A 485 -8.83 -12.51 20.54
C GLU A 485 -8.32 -13.77 19.84
N PRO A 486 -7.28 -14.44 20.38
CA PRO A 486 -6.81 -15.70 19.83
C PRO A 486 -7.85 -16.80 20.07
N VAL A 487 -8.23 -17.55 19.03
CA VAL A 487 -9.38 -18.47 19.09
C VAL A 487 -9.06 -19.96 19.02
N VAL A 488 -7.83 -20.36 19.35
CA VAL A 488 -7.26 -21.73 19.17
C VAL A 488 -6.75 -21.93 17.73
N SER A 489 -5.63 -22.66 17.57
CA SER A 489 -4.94 -22.81 16.27
C SER A 489 -5.82 -23.46 15.19
N ALA A 490 -5.60 -23.05 13.94
CA ALA A 490 -6.21 -23.65 12.75
C ALA A 490 -6.07 -25.18 12.71
N THR A 491 -5.02 -25.71 13.35
CA THR A 491 -4.78 -27.14 13.54
C THR A 491 -5.90 -27.84 14.28
N LYS A 492 -6.32 -27.33 15.44
CA LYS A 492 -7.40 -27.97 16.21
C LYS A 492 -8.77 -27.69 15.59
N LYS A 493 -8.95 -26.53 14.95
CA LYS A 493 -10.25 -26.14 14.39
C LYS A 493 -10.56 -26.80 13.06
N PHE A 494 -9.65 -26.67 12.10
CA PHE A 494 -9.90 -27.03 10.70
C PHE A 494 -9.06 -28.23 10.26
N GLY A 495 -8.19 -28.74 11.13
CA GLY A 495 -7.30 -29.85 10.81
C GLY A 495 -6.09 -29.48 9.95
N LEU A 496 -5.83 -28.18 9.74
CA LEU A 496 -4.62 -27.71 9.03
C LEU A 496 -3.39 -27.93 9.92
N PRO A 497 -2.42 -28.80 9.57
CA PRO A 497 -1.35 -29.19 10.51
C PRO A 497 -0.21 -28.16 10.58
N VAL A 498 -0.55 -26.89 10.80
CA VAL A 498 0.38 -25.77 10.93
C VAL A 498 0.92 -25.68 12.35
N CYS A 499 2.23 -25.49 12.49
CA CYS A 499 2.89 -25.37 13.78
C CYS A 499 2.87 -23.93 14.27
N GLY A 500 2.63 -23.73 15.56
CA GLY A 500 2.88 -22.46 16.24
C GLY A 500 4.38 -22.16 16.44
N SER A 501 4.69 -21.13 17.23
CA SER A 501 6.08 -20.78 17.59
C SER A 501 6.72 -21.69 18.62
N GLY A 502 5.97 -22.65 19.18
CA GLY A 502 6.50 -23.66 20.10
C GLY A 502 6.79 -23.13 21.52
N ALA A 503 6.00 -22.16 22.01
CA ALA A 503 5.99 -21.86 23.44
C ALA A 503 5.42 -23.07 24.21
N PHE A 504 6.15 -23.55 25.21
CA PHE A 504 5.89 -24.82 25.92
C PHE A 504 4.52 -24.88 26.63
N ASP A 505 3.88 -23.73 26.82
CA ASP A 505 2.60 -23.53 27.51
C ASP A 505 1.41 -23.29 26.56
N ARG A 506 1.60 -23.43 25.25
CA ARG A 506 0.56 -23.18 24.26
C ARG A 506 0.02 -24.44 23.60
N ASP A 507 -1.28 -24.38 23.31
CA ASP A 507 -2.06 -25.42 22.64
C ASP A 507 -1.59 -25.79 21.22
N ASP A 508 -0.71 -25.00 20.62
CA ASP A 508 -0.12 -25.17 19.29
C ASP A 508 1.30 -25.77 19.31
N TYR A 509 1.75 -26.25 20.48
CA TYR A 509 2.97 -27.02 20.63
C TYR A 509 2.81 -28.43 20.02
N ILE A 510 3.68 -28.77 19.06
CA ILE A 510 3.80 -30.13 18.54
C ILE A 510 5.14 -30.68 19.01
N GLU A 511 5.10 -31.75 19.82
CA GLU A 511 6.28 -32.41 20.35
C GLU A 511 7.17 -32.94 19.19
N GLY A 512 8.48 -32.67 19.18
CA GLY A 512 9.41 -33.15 18.13
C GLY A 512 10.57 -32.19 17.82
N ASN A 513 11.47 -32.60 16.92
CA ASN A 513 12.66 -31.81 16.53
C ASN A 513 12.35 -30.67 15.54
N VAL A 514 11.11 -30.55 15.05
CA VAL A 514 10.67 -29.56 14.06
C VAL A 514 9.66 -28.63 14.70
N ARG A 515 9.96 -27.32 14.75
CA ARG A 515 9.09 -26.29 15.32
C ARG A 515 9.10 -25.00 14.49
N GLY A 516 8.00 -24.26 14.54
CA GLY A 516 7.98 -22.86 14.13
C GLY A 516 8.81 -21.99 15.07
N TRP A 517 9.03 -20.74 14.69
CA TRP A 517 9.78 -19.78 15.52
C TRP A 517 9.30 -18.35 15.33
N GLU A 518 9.59 -17.51 16.32
CA GLU A 518 9.43 -16.05 16.18
C GLU A 518 10.64 -15.40 15.49
N SER A 519 11.83 -15.99 15.63
CA SER A 519 13.05 -15.55 14.97
C SER A 519 13.88 -16.76 14.53
N PRO A 520 14.55 -16.70 13.36
CA PRO A 520 15.30 -17.83 12.85
C PRO A 520 16.49 -18.17 13.76
N PRO A 521 16.94 -19.43 13.76
CA PRO A 521 18.18 -19.82 14.44
C PRO A 521 19.37 -18.96 13.98
N LYS A 522 20.12 -18.40 14.93
CA LYS A 522 21.22 -17.48 14.63
C LYS A 522 22.34 -18.20 13.87
N GLY A 523 22.74 -17.62 12.74
CA GLY A 523 23.91 -18.07 12.00
C GLY A 523 23.74 -19.42 11.28
N ILE A 524 22.51 -19.92 11.12
CA ILE A 524 22.22 -21.16 10.40
C ILE A 524 21.62 -20.82 9.03
N PRO A 525 22.38 -20.94 7.92
CA PRO A 525 21.83 -20.75 6.59
C PRO A 525 20.86 -21.89 6.25
N MET A 526 19.65 -21.53 5.81
CA MET A 526 18.61 -22.48 5.46
C MET A 526 18.14 -22.27 4.02
N ASN A 527 17.75 -23.35 3.35
CA ASN A 527 17.24 -23.33 1.99
C ASN A 527 16.01 -24.24 1.86
N PHE A 528 14.99 -23.75 1.17
CA PHE A 528 13.90 -24.56 0.66
C PHE A 528 14.40 -25.43 -0.48
N ARG A 529 14.06 -26.72 -0.44
CA ARG A 529 14.16 -27.64 -1.58
C ARG A 529 12.77 -27.81 -2.16
N MET A 530 12.56 -27.39 -3.40
CA MET A 530 11.24 -27.53 -4.03
C MET A 530 11.10 -28.87 -4.75
N ASP A 531 9.93 -29.48 -4.64
CA ASP A 531 9.53 -30.73 -5.26
C ASP A 531 9.57 -30.62 -6.79
N ARG A 532 10.49 -31.34 -7.43
CA ARG A 532 10.68 -31.30 -8.88
C ARG A 532 9.57 -31.99 -9.68
N GLY A 533 8.73 -32.79 -9.04
CA GLY A 533 7.52 -33.34 -9.64
C GLY A 533 6.45 -32.29 -9.89
N VAL A 534 6.44 -31.22 -9.09
CA VAL A 534 5.51 -30.08 -9.21
C VAL A 534 6.19 -28.87 -9.84
N PHE A 535 7.33 -28.46 -9.30
CA PHE A 535 8.05 -27.26 -9.70
C PHE A 535 9.10 -27.55 -10.76
N LYS A 536 8.78 -27.25 -12.01
CA LYS A 536 9.66 -27.47 -13.18
C LYS A 536 10.38 -26.20 -13.60
N LYS A 537 9.82 -25.03 -13.27
CA LYS A 537 10.31 -23.72 -13.73
C LYS A 537 10.82 -22.81 -12.63
N VAL A 538 10.54 -23.14 -11.37
CA VAL A 538 11.10 -22.45 -10.19
C VAL A 538 12.46 -23.06 -9.83
N ALA A 539 13.37 -22.24 -9.29
CA ALA A 539 14.70 -22.68 -8.85
C ALA A 539 14.66 -23.95 -7.97
N GLU A 540 15.70 -24.80 -8.06
CA GLU A 540 15.78 -26.04 -7.26
C GLU A 540 15.75 -25.76 -5.76
N LYS A 541 16.56 -24.76 -5.38
CA LYS A 541 16.79 -24.31 -4.03
C LYS A 541 16.49 -22.82 -3.93
N ILE A 542 15.78 -22.43 -2.88
CA ILE A 542 15.48 -21.04 -2.57
C ILE A 542 15.98 -20.75 -1.16
N PRO A 543 16.81 -19.72 -0.93
CA PRO A 543 17.28 -19.39 0.41
C PRO A 543 16.11 -18.95 1.30
N PHE A 544 16.21 -19.23 2.60
CA PHE A 544 15.31 -18.63 3.58
C PHE A 544 15.52 -17.11 3.60
N PRO A 545 14.45 -16.29 3.67
CA PRO A 545 14.57 -14.83 3.66
C PRO A 545 15.51 -14.31 4.76
N SER A 546 16.28 -13.27 4.44
CA SER A 546 17.18 -12.60 5.39
C SER A 546 16.58 -11.35 6.05
N ASP A 547 15.44 -10.87 5.57
CA ASP A 547 14.79 -9.65 5.99
C ASP A 547 13.25 -9.78 6.05
N GLY A 548 12.60 -8.72 6.54
CA GLY A 548 11.16 -8.67 6.76
C GLY A 548 10.71 -9.51 7.95
N ASP A 549 9.47 -10.01 7.88
CA ASP A 549 8.93 -10.90 8.91
C ASP A 549 9.48 -12.32 8.71
N LEU A 550 10.34 -12.74 9.64
CA LEU A 550 11.05 -14.02 9.59
C LEU A 550 10.37 -15.11 10.44
N ARG A 551 9.16 -14.85 10.93
CA ARG A 551 8.39 -15.82 11.71
C ARG A 551 8.06 -17.03 10.85
N TRP A 552 8.39 -18.21 11.37
CA TRP A 552 8.19 -19.47 10.67
C TRP A 552 7.04 -20.25 11.29
N ARG A 553 6.11 -20.66 10.42
CA ARG A 553 4.96 -21.50 10.76
C ARG A 553 4.91 -22.62 9.72
N PRO A 554 5.70 -23.70 9.88
CA PRO A 554 5.68 -24.82 8.95
C PRO A 554 4.38 -25.60 9.08
N VAL A 555 4.05 -26.37 8.05
CA VAL A 555 3.18 -27.55 8.21
C VAL A 555 4.03 -28.81 8.33
N ILE A 556 3.53 -29.78 9.10
CA ILE A 556 4.16 -31.09 9.28
C ILE A 556 3.13 -32.21 9.28
N SER A 557 3.51 -33.43 8.92
CA SER A 557 2.59 -34.57 8.88
C SER A 557 2.30 -35.20 10.25
N LYS A 558 2.98 -34.77 11.33
CA LYS A 558 2.97 -35.47 12.61
C LYS A 558 1.59 -35.54 13.29
N THR A 559 0.72 -34.56 13.03
CA THR A 559 -0.65 -34.51 13.58
C THR A 559 -1.67 -35.24 12.71
N LEU A 560 -1.26 -35.85 11.59
CA LEU A 560 -2.14 -36.53 10.65
C LEU A 560 -2.13 -38.05 10.84
N SER A 561 -3.21 -38.72 10.44
CA SER A 561 -3.25 -40.17 10.32
C SER A 561 -2.30 -40.64 9.22
N GLY A 562 -1.71 -41.83 9.38
CA GLY A 562 -0.87 -42.46 8.35
C GLY A 562 -1.61 -42.80 7.05
N LYS A 563 -2.95 -42.73 7.03
CA LYS A 563 -3.75 -42.88 5.80
C LYS A 563 -4.02 -41.57 5.07
N ASP A 564 -3.77 -40.43 5.71
CA ASP A 564 -3.91 -39.14 5.06
C ASP A 564 -2.82 -38.95 4.00
N LEU A 565 -3.12 -38.14 2.98
CA LEU A 565 -2.13 -37.78 1.99
C LEU A 565 -1.44 -36.49 2.42
N TYR A 566 -0.13 -36.54 2.59
CA TYR A 566 0.71 -35.39 2.87
C TYR A 566 1.86 -35.34 1.86
N GLN A 567 1.99 -34.23 1.13
CA GLN A 567 3.07 -34.00 0.19
C GLN A 567 3.72 -32.64 0.46
N GLY A 568 4.90 -32.66 1.09
CA GLY A 568 5.75 -31.47 1.24
C GLY A 568 6.34 -31.06 -0.11
N LEU A 569 5.97 -29.87 -0.58
CA LEU A 569 6.30 -29.30 -1.89
C LEU A 569 7.47 -28.31 -1.83
N ALA A 570 7.65 -27.59 -0.73
CA ALA A 570 8.83 -26.76 -0.47
C ALA A 570 9.30 -27.01 0.95
N ARG A 571 10.42 -27.72 1.09
CA ARG A 571 10.88 -28.28 2.37
C ARG A 571 12.11 -27.53 2.85
N LEU A 572 12.08 -27.00 4.07
CA LEU A 572 13.18 -26.19 4.60
C LEU A 572 14.26 -27.08 5.23
N TYR A 573 15.50 -26.89 4.81
CA TYR A 573 16.66 -27.59 5.37
C TYR A 573 17.79 -26.63 5.67
N ASP A 574 18.59 -26.95 6.69
CA ASP A 574 19.91 -26.33 6.85
C ASP A 574 21.01 -27.04 6.03
N GLN A 575 22.25 -26.65 6.26
CA GLN A 575 23.44 -27.21 5.63
C GLN A 575 23.75 -28.65 6.07
N GLU A 576 23.28 -29.07 7.25
CA GLU A 576 23.46 -30.41 7.80
C GLU A 576 22.35 -31.39 7.37
N ASN A 577 21.43 -30.94 6.51
CA ASN A 577 20.22 -31.66 6.09
C ASN A 577 19.20 -31.87 7.22
N ILE A 578 19.24 -31.05 8.28
CA ILE A 578 18.18 -31.04 9.29
C ILE A 578 16.95 -30.37 8.66
N TRP A 579 15.81 -31.08 8.72
CA TRP A 579 14.53 -30.61 8.20
C TRP A 579 13.82 -29.73 9.24
N PHE A 580 13.31 -28.57 8.82
CA PHE A 580 12.61 -27.61 9.68
C PHE A 580 11.11 -27.48 9.36
N GLY A 581 10.55 -28.44 8.62
CA GLY A 581 9.15 -28.43 8.21
C GLY A 581 8.96 -27.91 6.79
N ASP A 582 7.70 -27.90 6.34
CA ASP A 582 7.38 -27.54 4.96
C ASP A 582 6.71 -26.17 4.88
N GLY A 583 7.24 -25.34 3.98
CA GLY A 583 6.69 -24.02 3.67
C GLY A 583 5.61 -24.07 2.61
N ILE A 584 5.58 -25.15 1.84
CA ILE A 584 4.47 -25.45 0.93
C ILE A 584 4.16 -26.93 1.05
N ALA A 585 2.90 -27.29 1.27
CA ALA A 585 2.47 -28.68 1.26
C ALA A 585 1.02 -28.85 0.80
N TYR A 586 0.76 -29.99 0.18
CA TYR A 586 -0.59 -30.48 -0.08
C TYR A 586 -0.98 -31.48 1.00
N ILE A 587 -2.17 -31.30 1.56
CA ILE A 587 -2.74 -32.17 2.58
C ILE A 587 -4.15 -32.60 2.12
N GLU A 588 -4.46 -33.89 2.24
CA GLU A 588 -5.81 -34.42 2.05
C GLU A 588 -6.16 -35.43 3.13
N HIS A 589 -7.22 -35.13 3.86
CA HIS A 589 -7.69 -35.92 4.99
C HIS A 589 -8.50 -37.11 4.49
N LYS A 590 -7.99 -38.31 4.78
CA LYS A 590 -8.68 -39.59 4.58
C LYS A 590 -9.27 -40.11 5.88
N GLU A 591 -8.66 -39.80 7.01
CA GLU A 591 -9.12 -40.18 8.35
C GLU A 591 -9.06 -39.03 9.37
N THR A 592 -8.13 -38.08 9.26
CA THR A 592 -8.10 -36.95 10.20
C THR A 592 -9.32 -36.05 10.00
N GLU A 593 -10.00 -35.67 11.08
CA GLU A 593 -11.12 -34.73 10.99
C GLU A 593 -10.62 -33.32 10.59
N PRO A 594 -11.32 -32.61 9.68
CA PRO A 594 -12.51 -33.03 8.95
C PRO A 594 -12.19 -34.00 7.80
N VAL A 595 -12.82 -35.18 7.78
CA VAL A 595 -12.58 -36.18 6.72
C VAL A 595 -12.99 -35.62 5.36
N GLY A 596 -12.14 -35.80 4.36
CA GLY A 596 -12.31 -35.27 3.00
C GLY A 596 -11.68 -33.90 2.77
N ALA A 597 -11.31 -33.18 3.84
CA ALA A 597 -10.70 -31.87 3.77
C ALA A 597 -9.42 -31.87 2.92
N LYS A 598 -9.21 -30.81 2.14
CA LYS A 598 -7.99 -30.59 1.37
C LYS A 598 -7.40 -29.23 1.67
N PHE A 599 -6.09 -29.18 1.84
CA PHE A 599 -5.34 -27.95 2.02
C PHE A 599 -4.19 -27.88 1.04
N LEU A 600 -3.98 -26.68 0.49
CA LEU A 600 -2.72 -26.32 -0.13
C LEU A 600 -2.14 -25.17 0.69
N TYR A 601 -1.17 -25.49 1.55
CA TYR A 601 -0.52 -24.50 2.40
C TYR A 601 0.62 -23.81 1.65
N ILE A 602 0.69 -22.49 1.75
CA ILE A 602 1.78 -21.65 1.24
C ILE A 602 2.17 -20.69 2.36
N TRP A 603 3.35 -20.87 2.94
CA TRP A 603 3.91 -19.95 3.92
C TRP A 603 4.03 -18.56 3.31
N PHE A 604 3.58 -17.53 4.03
CA PHE A 604 3.34 -16.19 3.48
C PHE A 604 4.54 -15.59 2.73
N ARG A 605 5.78 -15.81 3.21
CA ARG A 605 7.00 -15.30 2.56
C ARG A 605 7.38 -16.05 1.27
N MET A 606 6.78 -17.20 0.99
CA MET A 606 6.94 -17.84 -0.34
C MET A 606 6.35 -16.98 -1.46
N LEU A 607 5.50 -16.00 -1.14
CA LEU A 607 4.98 -15.03 -2.09
C LEU A 607 5.92 -13.84 -2.31
N ASP A 608 7.05 -13.79 -1.58
CA ASP A 608 8.07 -12.75 -1.69
C ASP A 608 9.27 -13.19 -2.54
N ILE A 609 9.33 -14.46 -2.97
CA ILE A 609 10.39 -14.95 -3.85
C ILE A 609 10.26 -14.33 -5.24
N ASP A 610 11.38 -14.18 -5.95
CA ASP A 610 11.39 -13.59 -7.30
C ASP A 610 10.50 -14.37 -8.27
N GLU A 611 10.47 -15.70 -8.19
CA GLU A 611 9.68 -16.57 -9.06
C GLU A 611 8.25 -16.85 -8.58
N TYR A 612 7.70 -16.07 -7.64
CA TYR A 612 6.41 -16.39 -7.00
C TYR A 612 5.25 -16.56 -8.00
N GLU A 613 5.22 -15.80 -9.11
CA GLU A 613 4.18 -15.94 -10.12
C GLU A 613 4.22 -17.32 -10.80
N MET A 614 5.42 -17.80 -11.14
CA MET A 614 5.59 -19.12 -11.73
C MET A 614 5.34 -20.23 -10.72
N MET A 615 5.75 -20.05 -9.46
CA MET A 615 5.42 -20.94 -8.36
C MET A 615 3.90 -21.10 -8.22
N LEU A 616 3.16 -19.99 -8.22
CA LEU A 616 1.69 -20.01 -8.14
C LEU A 616 1.07 -20.69 -9.38
N TYR A 617 1.59 -20.47 -10.58
CA TYR A 617 1.13 -21.19 -11.77
C TYR A 617 1.28 -22.71 -11.64
N GLU A 618 2.46 -23.19 -11.24
CA GLU A 618 2.73 -24.63 -11.09
C GLU A 618 1.91 -25.24 -9.94
N LEU A 619 1.68 -24.47 -8.87
CA LEU A 619 0.81 -24.87 -7.75
C LEU A 619 -0.67 -24.95 -8.13
N PHE A 620 -1.19 -23.99 -8.90
CA PHE A 620 -2.58 -24.04 -9.35
C PHE A 620 -2.78 -25.13 -10.40
N ASP A 621 -1.78 -25.38 -11.25
CA ASP A 621 -1.81 -26.53 -12.15
C ASP A 621 -1.85 -27.86 -11.38
N PHE A 622 -1.03 -27.98 -10.33
CA PHE A 622 -1.06 -29.12 -9.41
C PHE A 622 -2.42 -29.24 -8.70
N ALA A 623 -2.94 -28.16 -8.12
CA ALA A 623 -4.22 -28.13 -7.42
C ALA A 623 -5.40 -28.53 -8.32
N ARG A 624 -5.34 -28.13 -9.60
CA ARG A 624 -6.35 -28.52 -10.60
C ARG A 624 -6.45 -30.04 -10.76
N GLY A 625 -5.34 -30.76 -10.59
CA GLY A 625 -5.30 -32.23 -10.62
C GLY A 625 -5.86 -32.91 -9.35
N LYS A 626 -6.16 -32.15 -8.30
CA LYS A 626 -6.63 -32.65 -6.99
C LYS A 626 -8.12 -32.40 -6.73
N ILE A 627 -8.76 -31.59 -7.56
CA ILE A 627 -10.21 -31.36 -7.52
C ILE A 627 -10.94 -32.34 -8.44
N LYS A 628 -12.18 -32.71 -8.06
CA LYS A 628 -13.04 -33.55 -8.91
C LYS A 628 -13.41 -32.78 -10.19
N LYS A 629 -13.59 -33.51 -11.30
CA LYS A 629 -13.98 -32.92 -12.59
C LYS A 629 -15.41 -32.43 -12.58
#